data_AF-A0A1D2YUN8-F1
#
_entry.id   AF-A0A1D2YUN8-F1
#
_cell.length_a   1.000
_cell.length_b   1.000
_cell.length_c   1.000
_cell.angle_alpha   90.00
_cell.angle_beta   90.00
_cell.angle_gamma   90.00
#
_symmetry.space_group_name_H-M   'P 1'
#
loop_
_entity.id
_entity.type
_entity.pdbx_description
1 polymer ?
#
loop_
_entity_poly.entity_id
_entity_poly.type
_entity_poly.pdbx_seq_one_letter_code
_entity_poly.pdbx_strand_id
1 'polypeptide(L)'
;MSNKKLNLFLTLMISLTLLIAFPTLILADPGHSDSNTSSQEESVTQSNEQTVDNNESTEDDEGSHQDGEVSDSEEGSHNDEENASESNEDKVAEIAKTTDRFIVVGGEAFVESLLNFILAVFWLLLVALQLARPYMLQLVQKFGLRLGADLWWLAYILIRDLVAILTLVVGLFYFYPMLLAERPFPIFGSLAGVFLLASLVVRLVKDPDDDAKAYILETNLIGIGSALYLASVIFGVQGSKVELLQPISKFLVSQTNTSLAYPLLWLSMIAFIAIGGYAVWFVLKNNSVKSE
;
A
#
# COMPACT_ATOMS: atom_id res chain seq x y z
N MET A 1 38.22 6.20 -20.95
CA MET A 1 38.24 4.80 -20.46
C MET A 1 36.99 4.39 -19.66
N SER A 2 35.91 5.19 -19.63
CA SER A 2 34.78 5.04 -18.67
C SER A 2 33.60 4.16 -19.15
N ASN A 3 33.32 4.12 -20.46
CA ASN A 3 32.09 3.50 -20.95
C ASN A 3 32.08 1.96 -20.91
N LYS A 4 33.27 1.31 -20.93
CA LYS A 4 33.36 -0.15 -20.85
C LYS A 4 33.01 -0.69 -19.46
N LYS A 5 33.33 0.04 -18.38
CA LYS A 5 33.00 -0.39 -17.01
C LYS A 5 31.51 -0.24 -16.71
N LEU A 6 30.86 0.79 -17.26
CA LEU A 6 29.43 1.02 -17.10
C LEU A 6 28.59 -0.04 -17.86
N ASN A 7 28.97 -0.36 -19.09
CA ASN A 7 28.30 -1.41 -19.86
C ASN A 7 28.49 -2.79 -19.22
N LEU A 8 29.68 -3.06 -18.64
CA LEU A 8 29.94 -4.30 -17.90
C LEU A 8 29.05 -4.41 -16.65
N PHE A 9 28.86 -3.32 -15.91
CA PHE A 9 28.01 -3.32 -14.71
C PHE A 9 26.54 -3.52 -15.05
N LEU A 10 26.07 -2.90 -16.14
CA LEU A 10 24.69 -3.03 -16.62
C LEU A 10 24.37 -4.45 -17.10
N THR A 11 25.28 -5.09 -17.84
CA THR A 11 25.10 -6.49 -18.27
C THR A 11 25.19 -7.46 -17.09
N LEU A 12 26.01 -7.17 -16.08
CA LEU A 12 26.09 -8.00 -14.87
C LEU A 12 24.81 -7.93 -14.04
N MET A 13 24.20 -6.73 -13.93
CA MET A 13 22.90 -6.56 -13.28
C MET A 13 21.78 -7.29 -14.05
N ILE A 14 21.70 -7.14 -15.37
CA ILE A 14 20.67 -7.83 -16.19
C ILE A 14 20.85 -9.36 -16.13
N SER A 15 22.09 -9.85 -16.16
CA SER A 15 22.39 -11.28 -16.06
C SER A 15 22.08 -11.84 -14.66
N LEU A 16 22.27 -11.05 -13.60
CA LEU A 16 21.93 -11.45 -12.23
C LEU A 16 20.41 -11.53 -12.05
N THR A 17 19.65 -10.61 -12.63
CA THR A 17 18.18 -10.64 -12.61
C THR A 17 17.63 -11.85 -13.39
N LEU A 18 18.28 -12.24 -14.49
CA LEU A 18 17.92 -13.45 -15.26
C LEU A 18 18.29 -14.75 -14.54
N LEU A 19 19.38 -14.77 -13.74
CA LEU A 19 19.81 -15.96 -12.99
C LEU A 19 18.86 -16.28 -11.82
N ILE A 20 18.25 -15.27 -11.21
CA ILE A 20 17.28 -15.43 -10.11
C ILE A 20 15.90 -15.87 -10.64
N ALA A 21 15.57 -15.56 -11.88
CA ALA A 21 14.30 -15.96 -12.51
C ALA A 21 14.29 -17.39 -13.07
N PHE A 22 15.44 -18.06 -13.16
CA PHE A 22 15.56 -19.39 -13.78
C PHE A 22 15.25 -20.62 -12.89
N PRO A 23 15.29 -20.61 -11.55
CA PRO A 23 15.05 -21.83 -10.77
C PRO A 23 13.58 -22.24 -10.67
N THR A 24 12.62 -21.35 -10.99
CA THR A 24 11.18 -21.65 -10.83
C THR A 24 10.54 -22.36 -12.02
N LEU A 25 11.31 -22.72 -13.05
CA LEU A 25 10.79 -23.38 -14.26
C LEU A 25 11.12 -24.88 -14.36
N ILE A 26 11.77 -25.46 -13.35
CA ILE A 26 12.07 -26.90 -13.30
C ILE A 26 11.61 -27.45 -11.95
N LEU A 27 10.29 -27.58 -11.76
CA LEU A 27 9.66 -28.62 -10.93
C LEU A 27 8.14 -28.61 -11.17
N ALA A 28 7.73 -29.03 -12.36
CA ALA A 28 6.36 -29.47 -12.61
C ALA A 28 6.42 -30.95 -12.97
N ASP A 29 6.47 -31.78 -11.92
CA ASP A 29 6.32 -33.23 -12.00
C ASP A 29 4.80 -33.56 -12.05
N PRO A 30 4.28 -34.18 -13.12
CA PRO A 30 2.90 -34.61 -13.17
C PRO A 30 2.81 -36.05 -12.64
N GLY A 31 2.67 -36.19 -11.31
CA GLY A 31 2.56 -37.49 -10.63
C GLY A 31 1.32 -37.60 -9.76
N HIS A 32 0.31 -38.32 -10.26
CA HIS A 32 -0.87 -38.82 -9.53
C HIS A 32 -0.56 -39.40 -8.14
N SER A 33 -1.41 -39.10 -7.14
CA SER A 33 -2.06 -40.15 -6.33
C SER A 33 -3.24 -39.61 -5.53
N ASP A 34 -4.39 -40.27 -5.69
CA ASP A 34 -5.60 -40.12 -4.89
C ASP A 34 -5.36 -40.39 -3.40
N SER A 35 -6.05 -39.67 -2.52
CA SER A 35 -6.81 -40.27 -1.41
C SER A 35 -7.59 -39.24 -0.60
N ASN A 36 -8.86 -39.60 -0.38
CA ASN A 36 -9.81 -39.05 0.58
C ASN A 36 -9.17 -38.57 1.88
N THR A 37 -9.56 -37.39 2.37
CA THR A 37 -9.91 -37.19 3.78
C THR A 37 -10.89 -36.02 3.93
N SER A 38 -12.10 -36.37 4.33
CA SER A 38 -13.13 -35.50 4.90
C SER A 38 -12.73 -35.00 6.29
N SER A 39 -12.96 -33.70 6.54
CA SER A 39 -13.36 -33.06 7.82
C SER A 39 -13.13 -31.56 7.63
N GLN A 40 -14.18 -30.76 7.39
CA GLN A 40 -15.03 -30.15 8.43
C GLN A 40 -14.22 -29.21 9.33
N GLU A 41 -14.16 -27.93 8.94
CA GLU A 41 -14.03 -26.83 9.88
C GLU A 41 -14.82 -25.62 9.35
N GLU A 42 -15.79 -25.23 10.15
CA GLU A 42 -16.70 -24.13 9.98
C GLU A 42 -15.94 -22.80 10.11
N SER A 43 -16.16 -21.88 9.17
CA SER A 43 -15.79 -20.48 9.35
C SER A 43 -16.99 -19.62 9.01
N VAL A 44 -17.72 -19.30 10.07
CA VAL A 44 -18.72 -18.26 10.27
C VAL A 44 -18.56 -17.08 9.30
N THR A 45 -19.46 -17.02 8.32
CA THR A 45 -19.73 -15.81 7.53
C THR A 45 -20.83 -15.02 8.25
N GLN A 46 -20.45 -13.99 8.99
CA GLN A 46 -21.40 -12.98 9.46
C GLN A 46 -21.75 -12.04 8.29
N SER A 47 -22.83 -12.37 7.60
CA SER A 47 -23.55 -11.46 6.72
C SER A 47 -24.31 -10.46 7.59
N ASN A 48 -23.79 -9.24 7.70
CA ASN A 48 -24.47 -8.14 8.38
C ASN A 48 -25.42 -7.47 7.36
N GLU A 49 -26.60 -8.06 7.19
CA GLU A 49 -27.71 -7.50 6.43
C GLU A 49 -28.52 -6.61 7.39
N GLN A 50 -28.20 -5.32 7.39
CA GLN A 50 -28.91 -4.32 8.18
C GLN A 50 -30.12 -3.83 7.40
N THR A 51 -31.23 -4.56 7.52
CA THR A 51 -32.57 -4.10 7.10
C THR A 51 -33.03 -3.02 8.06
N VAL A 52 -33.13 -1.79 7.54
CA VAL A 52 -33.73 -0.64 8.21
C VAL A 52 -35.23 -0.72 8.00
N ASP A 53 -35.96 -1.30 8.95
CA ASP A 53 -37.42 -1.19 9.00
C ASP A 53 -37.83 -0.04 9.92
N ASN A 54 -38.41 0.98 9.28
CA ASN A 54 -39.04 2.12 9.92
C ASN A 54 -40.36 1.67 10.57
N ASN A 55 -40.43 1.83 11.88
CA ASN A 55 -41.63 1.67 12.67
C ASN A 55 -42.35 3.03 12.71
N GLU A 56 -43.38 3.21 11.89
CA GLU A 56 -44.35 4.30 12.00
C GLU A 56 -45.67 3.72 12.47
N SER A 57 -46.04 4.11 13.68
CA SER A 57 -47.31 3.88 14.37
C SER A 57 -48.50 4.46 13.60
N THR A 58 -49.69 3.85 13.73
CA THR A 58 -50.91 4.47 14.32
C THR A 58 -52.18 3.64 13.99
N GLU A 59 -52.86 3.24 15.06
CA GLU A 59 -54.32 3.07 15.32
C GLU A 59 -55.26 2.37 14.31
N ASP A 60 -55.97 1.35 14.82
CA ASP A 60 -57.44 1.19 14.86
C ASP A 60 -57.74 -0.33 15.02
N ASP A 61 -58.01 -0.83 16.22
CA ASP A 61 -59.30 -0.92 16.94
C ASP A 61 -60.16 -2.15 16.53
N GLU A 62 -60.82 -2.69 17.56
CA GLU A 62 -61.80 -3.79 17.61
C GLU A 62 -61.32 -5.27 17.66
N GLY A 63 -61.45 -5.84 18.87
CA GLY A 63 -62.49 -6.86 19.04
C GLY A 63 -62.10 -8.29 19.43
N SER A 64 -62.29 -8.57 20.73
CA SER A 64 -62.91 -9.79 21.30
C SER A 64 -62.04 -10.87 21.98
N HIS A 65 -62.38 -11.04 23.27
CA HIS A 65 -62.46 -12.24 24.12
C HIS A 65 -61.36 -13.31 24.08
N GLN A 66 -60.67 -13.45 25.24
CA GLN A 66 -60.66 -14.73 25.95
C GLN A 66 -60.41 -14.56 27.45
N ASP A 67 -61.29 -15.17 28.24
CA ASP A 67 -61.29 -15.27 29.70
C ASP A 67 -60.35 -16.39 30.20
N GLY A 68 -59.88 -16.23 31.45
CA GLY A 68 -59.29 -17.28 32.30
C GLY A 68 -57.77 -17.42 32.15
N GLU A 69 -56.95 -17.49 33.18
CA GLU A 69 -57.14 -18.12 34.47
C GLU A 69 -56.12 -17.56 35.50
N VAL A 70 -56.59 -17.41 36.73
CA VAL A 70 -55.85 -16.97 37.92
C VAL A 70 -54.98 -18.11 38.43
N SER A 71 -53.71 -17.85 38.77
CA SER A 71 -53.03 -18.59 39.81
C SER A 71 -51.99 -17.71 40.51
N ASP A 72 -52.39 -17.22 41.67
CA ASP A 72 -51.53 -16.65 42.69
C ASP A 72 -50.64 -17.74 43.29
N SER A 73 -49.36 -17.43 43.47
CA SER A 73 -48.54 -18.02 44.54
C SER A 73 -47.42 -17.04 44.89
N GLU A 74 -47.58 -16.48 46.08
CA GLU A 74 -46.69 -15.57 46.78
C GLU A 74 -45.38 -16.21 47.27
N GLU A 75 -44.42 -15.33 47.53
CA GLU A 75 -43.44 -15.34 48.63
C GLU A 75 -42.12 -16.13 48.55
N GLY A 76 -41.02 -15.36 48.76
CA GLY A 76 -39.66 -15.82 49.10
C GLY A 76 -38.61 -14.91 48.45
N SER A 77 -38.44 -13.64 48.85
CA SER A 77 -37.75 -13.13 50.04
C SER A 77 -36.23 -13.42 50.11
N HIS A 78 -35.47 -12.35 49.82
CA HIS A 78 -34.16 -11.96 50.35
C HIS A 78 -32.94 -12.89 50.15
N ASN A 79 -32.04 -12.50 49.23
CA ASN A 79 -30.60 -12.25 49.48
C ASN A 79 -29.76 -12.00 48.18
N ASP A 80 -30.17 -11.12 47.26
CA ASP A 80 -29.44 -10.93 45.99
C ASP A 80 -28.89 -9.50 45.73
N GLU A 81 -28.96 -8.58 46.70
CA GLU A 81 -28.56 -7.18 46.47
C GLU A 81 -27.05 -6.91 46.57
N GLU A 82 -26.23 -7.83 47.10
CA GLU A 82 -24.76 -7.65 47.14
C GLU A 82 -24.04 -8.09 45.86
N ASN A 83 -24.63 -8.94 45.01
CA ASN A 83 -24.02 -9.38 43.74
C ASN A 83 -24.33 -8.45 42.53
N ALA A 84 -25.27 -7.51 42.68
CA ALA A 84 -25.65 -6.63 41.57
C ALA A 84 -24.65 -5.47 41.33
N SER A 85 -23.88 -5.09 42.36
CA SER A 85 -22.90 -4.00 42.26
C SER A 85 -21.58 -4.44 41.63
N GLU A 86 -21.12 -5.67 41.90
CA GLU A 86 -19.89 -6.22 41.31
C GLU A 86 -20.06 -6.49 39.79
N SER A 87 -21.26 -6.93 39.36
CA SER A 87 -21.60 -7.14 37.94
C SER A 87 -21.54 -5.85 37.10
N ASN A 88 -21.83 -4.68 37.69
CA ASN A 88 -21.84 -3.43 36.94
C ASN A 88 -20.44 -2.83 36.77
N GLU A 89 -19.55 -2.97 37.75
CA GLU A 89 -18.13 -2.57 37.58
C GLU A 89 -17.44 -3.43 36.53
N ASP A 90 -17.69 -4.74 36.50
CA ASP A 90 -17.13 -5.65 35.50
C ASP A 90 -17.63 -5.34 34.07
N LYS A 91 -18.93 -5.05 33.91
CA LYS A 91 -19.50 -4.61 32.62
C LYS A 91 -18.94 -3.28 32.17
N VAL A 92 -18.77 -2.32 33.08
CA VAL A 92 -18.17 -1.01 32.76
C VAL A 92 -16.70 -1.18 32.36
N ALA A 93 -15.95 -2.06 33.04
CA ALA A 93 -14.57 -2.38 32.68
C ALA A 93 -14.47 -3.12 31.32
N GLU A 94 -15.43 -3.97 30.99
CA GLU A 94 -15.52 -4.65 29.69
C GLU A 94 -15.86 -3.68 28.54
N ILE A 95 -16.79 -2.75 28.76
CA ILE A 95 -17.15 -1.70 27.80
C ILE A 95 -15.97 -0.75 27.57
N ALA A 96 -15.25 -0.38 28.63
CA ALA A 96 -14.05 0.46 28.52
C ALA A 96 -12.96 -0.23 27.68
N LYS A 97 -12.65 -1.50 27.96
CA LYS A 97 -11.68 -2.29 27.18
C LYS A 97 -12.08 -2.45 25.71
N THR A 98 -13.37 -2.63 25.44
CA THR A 98 -13.90 -2.78 24.08
C THR A 98 -13.80 -1.45 23.31
N THR A 99 -14.08 -0.33 23.98
CA THR A 99 -13.98 1.00 23.39
C THR A 99 -12.53 1.37 23.08
N ASP A 100 -11.60 1.12 24.00
CA ASP A 100 -10.16 1.36 23.78
C ASP A 100 -9.64 0.55 22.60
N ARG A 101 -10.02 -0.75 22.53
CA ARG A 101 -9.65 -1.61 21.41
C ARG A 101 -10.21 -1.10 20.08
N PHE A 102 -11.46 -0.64 20.07
CA PHE A 102 -12.09 -0.11 18.86
C PHE A 102 -11.38 1.15 18.35
N ILE A 103 -11.06 2.08 19.24
CA ILE A 103 -10.37 3.33 18.87
C ILE A 103 -8.97 3.04 18.32
N VAL A 104 -8.22 2.14 18.97
CA VAL A 104 -6.85 1.80 18.53
C VAL A 104 -6.86 1.04 17.20
N VAL A 105 -7.66 -0.02 17.08
CA VAL A 105 -7.69 -0.87 15.87
C VAL A 105 -8.32 -0.11 14.70
N GLY A 106 -9.41 0.62 14.94
CA GLY A 106 -10.05 1.44 13.91
C GLY A 106 -9.18 2.61 13.45
N GLY A 107 -8.48 3.26 14.39
CA GLY A 107 -7.53 4.33 14.08
C GLY A 107 -6.36 3.85 13.23
N GLU A 108 -5.80 2.68 13.54
CA GLU A 108 -4.71 2.07 12.77
C GLU A 108 -5.13 1.77 11.33
N ALA A 109 -6.26 1.08 11.14
CA ALA A 109 -6.79 0.76 9.82
C ALA A 109 -7.12 2.02 8.98
N PHE A 110 -7.63 3.07 9.64
CA PHE A 110 -7.89 4.35 8.99
C PHE A 110 -6.60 5.02 8.50
N VAL A 111 -5.57 5.11 9.35
CA VAL A 111 -4.28 5.71 9.00
C VAL A 111 -3.61 4.93 7.86
N GLU A 112 -3.64 3.60 7.88
CA GLU A 112 -3.12 2.76 6.80
C GLU A 112 -3.83 2.99 5.46
N SER A 113 -5.17 3.05 5.49
CA SER A 113 -5.96 3.30 4.30
C SER A 113 -5.67 4.69 3.72
N LEU A 114 -5.59 5.70 4.59
CA LEU A 114 -5.24 7.06 4.22
C LEU A 114 -3.83 7.14 3.63
N LEU A 115 -2.86 6.43 4.22
CA LEU A 115 -1.48 6.37 3.74
C LEU A 115 -1.41 5.79 2.32
N ASN A 116 -2.05 4.63 2.10
CA ASN A 116 -2.12 4.00 0.78
C ASN A 116 -2.79 4.92 -0.26
N PHE A 117 -3.85 5.63 0.14
CA PHE A 117 -4.55 6.59 -0.70
C PHE A 117 -3.68 7.79 -1.07
N ILE A 118 -3.08 8.47 -0.09
CA ILE A 118 -2.19 9.61 -0.31
C ILE A 118 -1.02 9.22 -1.22
N LEU A 119 -0.46 8.03 -1.02
CA LEU A 119 0.66 7.59 -1.80
C LEU A 119 0.25 7.27 -3.24
N ALA A 120 -0.95 6.75 -3.48
CA ALA A 120 -1.50 6.60 -4.83
C ALA A 120 -1.69 7.95 -5.54
N VAL A 121 -2.18 8.96 -4.81
CA VAL A 121 -2.29 10.33 -5.33
C VAL A 121 -0.92 10.90 -5.68
N PHE A 122 0.09 10.69 -4.84
CA PHE A 122 1.46 11.14 -5.11
C PHE A 122 2.09 10.46 -6.33
N TRP A 123 1.88 9.16 -6.51
CA TRP A 123 2.32 8.46 -7.72
C TRP A 123 1.65 8.99 -8.98
N LEU A 124 0.34 9.25 -8.95
CA LEU A 124 -0.37 9.88 -10.07
C LEU A 124 0.14 11.30 -10.34
N LEU A 125 0.41 12.07 -9.30
CA LEU A 125 0.96 13.42 -9.41
C LEU A 125 2.37 13.40 -10.01
N LEU A 126 3.21 12.42 -9.65
CA LEU A 126 4.53 12.24 -10.25
C LEU A 126 4.45 11.97 -11.75
N VAL A 127 3.57 11.07 -12.17
CA VAL A 127 3.36 10.77 -13.58
C VAL A 127 2.85 12.01 -14.32
N ALA A 128 1.88 12.71 -13.74
CA ALA A 128 1.33 13.93 -14.33
C ALA A 128 2.40 15.02 -14.49
N LEU A 129 3.25 15.22 -13.47
CA LEU A 129 4.36 16.18 -13.52
C LEU A 129 5.40 15.76 -14.56
N GLN A 130 5.73 14.48 -14.66
CA GLN A 130 6.69 14.00 -15.65
C GLN A 130 6.19 14.25 -17.09
N LEU A 131 4.90 14.05 -17.34
CA LEU A 131 4.27 14.34 -18.63
C LEU A 131 4.10 15.85 -18.89
N ALA A 132 4.09 16.68 -17.85
CA ALA A 132 3.94 18.13 -17.98
C ALA A 132 5.19 18.83 -18.53
N ARG A 133 6.39 18.23 -18.44
CA ARG A 133 7.65 18.84 -18.91
C ARG A 133 7.58 19.45 -20.33
N PRO A 134 7.21 18.72 -21.40
CA PRO A 134 7.16 19.29 -22.75
C PRO A 134 6.17 20.47 -22.88
N TYR A 135 5.08 20.45 -22.12
CA TYR A 135 4.12 21.56 -22.05
C TYR A 135 4.74 22.79 -21.37
N MET A 136 5.45 22.58 -20.26
CA MET A 136 6.12 23.64 -19.52
C MET A 136 7.18 24.36 -20.36
N LEU A 137 7.96 23.62 -21.16
CA LEU A 137 8.95 24.22 -22.07
C LEU A 137 8.31 25.15 -23.11
N GLN A 138 7.15 24.76 -23.66
CA GLN A 138 6.42 25.61 -24.61
C GLN A 138 5.84 26.86 -23.93
N LEU A 139 5.40 26.75 -22.69
CA LEU A 139 4.85 27.86 -21.93
C LEU A 139 5.94 28.89 -21.58
N VAL A 140 7.11 28.42 -21.17
CA VAL A 140 8.28 29.25 -20.87
C VAL A 140 8.70 30.11 -22.07
N GLN A 141 8.62 29.56 -23.28
CA GLN A 141 8.93 30.30 -24.53
C GLN A 141 7.94 31.44 -24.84
N LYS A 142 6.74 31.43 -24.25
CA LYS A 142 5.73 32.47 -24.48
C LYS A 142 5.84 33.66 -23.53
N PHE A 143 6.57 33.54 -22.41
CA PHE A 143 6.73 34.64 -21.48
C PHE A 143 7.72 35.67 -22.04
N GLY A 144 7.24 36.90 -22.27
CA GLY A 144 8.07 38.01 -22.77
C GLY A 144 9.10 38.52 -21.74
N LEU A 145 8.93 38.20 -20.46
CA LEU A 145 9.87 38.54 -19.39
C LEU A 145 10.71 37.33 -19.00
N ARG A 146 12.04 37.43 -19.16
CA ARG A 146 13.01 36.40 -18.77
C ARG A 146 12.87 35.98 -17.30
N LEU A 147 12.52 36.93 -16.42
CA LEU A 147 12.34 36.67 -14.99
C LEU A 147 11.14 35.74 -14.71
N GLY A 148 10.02 35.93 -15.42
CA GLY A 148 8.82 35.11 -15.21
C GLY A 148 9.01 33.68 -15.73
N ALA A 149 9.67 33.55 -16.88
CA ALA A 149 10.08 32.28 -17.46
C ALA A 149 10.94 31.44 -16.48
N ASP A 150 11.95 32.06 -15.90
CA ASP A 150 12.88 31.39 -14.98
C ASP A 150 12.20 30.99 -13.65
N LEU A 151 11.41 31.90 -13.05
CA LEU A 151 10.68 31.62 -11.81
C LEU A 151 9.68 30.47 -11.99
N TRP A 152 8.96 30.46 -13.12
CA TRP A 152 7.98 29.40 -13.41
C TRP A 152 8.65 28.05 -13.65
N TRP A 153 9.79 28.03 -14.35
CA TRP A 153 10.58 26.83 -14.56
C TRP A 153 11.15 26.27 -13.24
N LEU A 154 11.73 27.14 -12.41
CA LEU A 154 12.27 26.77 -11.11
C LEU A 154 11.19 26.22 -10.17
N ALA A 155 10.02 26.87 -10.11
CA ALA A 155 8.90 26.40 -9.28
C ALA A 155 8.44 24.99 -9.69
N TYR A 156 8.37 24.72 -10.99
CA TYR A 156 8.04 23.39 -11.50
C TYR A 156 9.08 22.33 -11.10
N ILE A 157 10.37 22.60 -11.28
CA ILE A 157 11.43 21.67 -10.87
C ILE A 157 11.35 21.40 -9.36
N LEU A 158 11.17 22.45 -8.54
CA LEU A 158 11.08 22.33 -7.10
C LEU A 158 9.90 21.45 -6.67
N ILE A 159 8.71 21.68 -7.23
CA ILE A 159 7.51 20.88 -6.92
C ILE A 159 7.72 19.41 -7.37
N ARG A 160 8.25 19.20 -8.57
CA ARG A 160 8.54 17.85 -9.11
C ARG A 160 9.49 17.07 -8.21
N ASP A 161 10.56 17.71 -7.75
CA ASP A 161 11.56 17.07 -6.90
C ASP A 161 11.03 16.86 -5.47
N LEU A 162 10.30 17.83 -4.92
CA LEU A 162 9.66 17.72 -3.62
C LEU A 162 8.67 16.56 -3.57
N VAL A 163 7.79 16.45 -4.58
CA VAL A 163 6.81 15.35 -4.65
C VAL A 163 7.54 14.01 -4.76
N ALA A 164 8.62 13.91 -5.54
CA ALA A 164 9.37 12.66 -5.66
C ALA A 164 10.01 12.24 -4.33
N ILE A 165 10.60 13.19 -3.59
CA ILE A 165 11.19 12.93 -2.27
C ILE A 165 10.10 12.54 -1.26
N LEU A 166 8.98 13.27 -1.22
CA LEU A 166 7.86 12.94 -0.32
C LEU A 166 7.29 11.55 -0.61
N THR A 167 7.09 11.22 -1.88
CA THR A 167 6.63 9.90 -2.31
C THR A 167 7.59 8.82 -1.86
N LEU A 168 8.90 9.06 -1.96
CA LEU A 168 9.92 8.11 -1.51
C LEU A 168 9.86 7.93 0.01
N VAL A 169 9.85 9.02 0.78
CA VAL A 169 9.84 9.00 2.25
C VAL A 169 8.60 8.27 2.78
N VAL A 170 7.43 8.58 2.24
CA VAL A 170 6.18 7.90 2.60
C VAL A 170 6.22 6.42 2.15
N GLY A 171 6.77 6.16 0.97
CA GLY A 171 6.93 4.81 0.42
C GLY A 171 7.92 3.91 1.17
N LEU A 172 8.82 4.48 2.01
CA LEU A 172 9.72 3.69 2.85
C LEU A 172 8.97 2.77 3.82
N PHE A 173 7.72 3.09 4.13
CA PHE A 173 6.84 2.25 4.94
C PHE A 173 6.70 0.82 4.39
N TYR A 174 6.74 0.62 3.07
CA TYR A 174 6.64 -0.73 2.49
C TYR A 174 7.90 -1.58 2.64
N PHE A 175 8.99 -1.03 3.18
CA PHE A 175 10.19 -1.81 3.48
C PHE A 175 10.13 -2.50 4.86
N TYR A 176 9.07 -2.29 5.65
CA TYR A 176 8.93 -2.96 6.95
C TYR A 176 8.30 -4.35 6.79
N PRO A 177 9.03 -5.44 7.14
CA PRO A 177 8.57 -6.82 6.91
C PRO A 177 7.37 -7.22 7.77
N MET A 178 7.21 -6.61 8.95
CA MET A 178 6.12 -6.90 9.89
C MET A 178 4.75 -6.59 9.26
N LEU A 179 4.67 -5.49 8.52
CA LEU A 179 3.43 -5.02 7.91
C LEU A 179 2.91 -5.96 6.82
N LEU A 180 3.79 -6.65 6.09
CA LEU A 180 3.40 -7.51 4.97
C LEU A 180 2.62 -8.75 5.41
N ALA A 181 2.85 -9.23 6.64
CA ALA A 181 2.20 -10.42 7.18
C ALA A 181 0.83 -10.12 7.81
N GLU A 182 0.70 -8.94 8.41
CA GLU A 182 -0.46 -8.60 9.25
C GLU A 182 -1.59 -7.96 8.45
N ARG A 183 -1.31 -7.41 7.26
CA ARG A 183 -2.24 -6.53 6.53
C ARG A 183 -2.17 -6.70 5.01
N PRO A 184 -3.27 -6.37 4.29
CA PRO A 184 -3.32 -6.46 2.83
C PRO A 184 -2.61 -5.28 2.18
N PHE A 185 -1.30 -5.41 1.94
CA PHE A 185 -0.49 -4.40 1.25
C PHE A 185 -0.20 -4.75 -0.21
N PRO A 186 0.10 -3.73 -1.05
CA PRO A 186 0.51 -3.96 -2.43
C PRO A 186 1.88 -4.67 -2.46
N ILE A 187 1.92 -5.88 -3.04
CA ILE A 187 3.14 -6.71 -3.09
C ILE A 187 4.32 -5.99 -3.77
N PHE A 188 4.04 -5.17 -4.78
CA PHE A 188 5.05 -4.43 -5.52
C PHE A 188 5.42 -3.07 -4.90
N GLY A 189 4.89 -2.72 -3.72
CA GLY A 189 5.10 -1.41 -3.09
C GLY A 189 6.57 -1.08 -2.83
N SER A 190 7.33 -2.04 -2.28
CA SER A 190 8.76 -1.86 -2.02
C SER A 190 9.58 -1.75 -3.31
N LEU A 191 9.25 -2.55 -4.33
CA LEU A 191 9.91 -2.51 -5.64
C LEU A 191 9.65 -1.19 -6.37
N ALA A 192 8.44 -0.64 -6.30
CA ALA A 192 8.13 0.68 -6.82
C ALA A 192 8.98 1.78 -6.14
N GLY A 193 9.20 1.66 -4.82
CA GLY A 193 10.12 2.53 -4.08
C GLY A 193 11.56 2.47 -4.58
N VAL A 194 12.05 1.30 -4.98
CA VAL A 194 13.38 1.15 -5.60
C VAL A 194 13.47 1.87 -6.95
N PHE A 195 12.45 1.75 -7.80
CA PHE A 195 12.40 2.48 -9.08
C PHE A 195 12.36 3.99 -8.86
N LEU A 196 11.63 4.46 -7.85
CA LEU A 196 11.61 5.86 -7.48
C LEU A 196 12.98 6.34 -6.99
N LEU A 197 13.63 5.60 -6.08
CA LEU A 197 15.00 5.90 -5.65
C LEU A 197 15.96 5.94 -6.84
N ALA A 198 15.87 4.96 -7.74
CA ALA A 198 16.68 4.93 -8.95
C ALA A 198 16.47 6.19 -9.81
N SER A 199 15.23 6.70 -9.91
CA SER A 199 14.95 7.93 -10.65
C SER A 199 15.61 9.16 -10.02
N LEU A 200 15.61 9.26 -8.69
CA LEU A 200 16.33 10.31 -7.96
C LEU A 200 17.85 10.19 -8.12
N VAL A 201 18.39 8.98 -8.16
CA VAL A 201 19.81 8.76 -8.45
C VAL A 201 20.16 9.17 -9.89
N VAL A 202 19.26 8.93 -10.85
CA VAL A 202 19.45 9.44 -12.22
C VAL A 202 19.52 10.96 -12.23
N ARG A 203 18.63 11.66 -11.50
CA ARG A 203 18.68 13.13 -11.32
C ARG A 203 19.96 13.61 -10.64
N LEU A 204 20.51 12.82 -9.72
CA LEU A 204 21.75 13.16 -9.03
C LEU A 204 22.98 13.02 -9.93
N VAL A 205 23.01 12.00 -10.79
CA VAL A 205 24.18 11.66 -11.62
C VAL A 205 24.16 12.36 -12.97
N LYS A 206 22.97 12.60 -13.51
CA LYS A 206 22.76 13.21 -14.82
C LYS A 206 21.79 14.37 -14.67
N ASP A 207 21.88 15.31 -15.60
CA ASP A 207 20.89 16.37 -15.71
C ASP A 207 19.81 15.95 -16.72
N PRO A 208 18.63 15.45 -16.27
CA PRO A 208 17.55 15.09 -17.17
C PRO A 208 16.87 16.29 -17.80
N ASP A 209 17.11 17.50 -17.28
CA ASP A 209 16.53 18.71 -17.83
C ASP A 209 17.27 19.15 -19.10
N ASP A 210 18.55 18.76 -19.26
CA ASP A 210 19.35 19.01 -20.46
C ASP A 210 19.55 17.77 -21.36
N ASP A 211 19.66 16.55 -20.81
CA ASP A 211 19.89 15.32 -21.59
C ASP A 211 18.58 14.54 -21.87
N ALA A 212 18.21 14.46 -23.16
CA ALA A 212 17.05 13.70 -23.62
C ALA A 212 17.10 12.22 -23.21
N LYS A 213 18.28 11.58 -23.16
CA LYS A 213 18.40 10.17 -22.78
C LYS A 213 18.17 9.98 -21.29
N ALA A 214 18.68 10.89 -20.46
CA ALA A 214 18.44 10.88 -19.03
C ALA A 214 16.96 11.08 -18.72
N TYR A 215 16.29 12.01 -19.43
CA TYR A 215 14.85 12.20 -19.31
C TYR A 215 14.03 10.96 -19.67
N ILE A 216 14.35 10.28 -20.77
CA ILE A 216 13.63 9.05 -21.17
C ILE A 216 13.82 7.97 -20.11
N LEU A 217 15.04 7.79 -19.60
CA LEU A 217 15.33 6.82 -18.56
C LEU A 217 14.53 7.12 -17.30
N GLU A 218 14.57 8.35 -16.82
CA GLU A 218 13.84 8.80 -15.64
C GLU A 218 12.33 8.62 -15.79
N THR A 219 11.78 8.99 -16.95
CA THR A 219 10.35 8.84 -17.27
C THR A 219 9.94 7.37 -17.26
N ASN A 220 10.77 6.48 -17.81
CA ASN A 220 10.52 5.05 -17.78
C ASN A 220 10.58 4.50 -16.36
N LEU A 221 11.53 4.95 -15.53
CA LEU A 221 11.63 4.53 -14.13
C LEU A 221 10.41 4.94 -13.31
N ILE A 222 9.98 6.20 -13.43
CA ILE A 222 8.77 6.71 -12.77
C ILE A 222 7.52 6.00 -13.31
N GLY A 223 7.42 5.84 -14.63
CA GLY A 223 6.31 5.16 -15.29
C GLY A 223 6.17 3.71 -14.83
N ILE A 224 7.27 2.95 -14.85
CA ILE A 224 7.30 1.55 -14.40
C ILE A 224 6.98 1.49 -12.89
N GLY A 225 7.66 2.28 -12.06
CA GLY A 225 7.40 2.30 -10.61
C GLY A 225 5.94 2.62 -10.27
N SER A 226 5.36 3.62 -10.94
CA SER A 226 3.96 4.01 -10.76
C SER A 226 3.00 2.92 -11.22
N ALA A 227 3.26 2.28 -12.35
CA ALA A 227 2.43 1.21 -12.87
C ALA A 227 2.45 0.00 -11.94
N LEU A 228 3.62 -0.40 -11.42
CA LEU A 228 3.73 -1.48 -10.44
C LEU A 228 2.94 -1.17 -9.17
N TYR A 229 3.11 0.04 -8.63
CA TYR A 229 2.41 0.46 -7.42
C TYR A 229 0.89 0.52 -7.63
N LEU A 230 0.44 1.29 -8.63
CA LEU A 230 -0.98 1.54 -8.87
C LEU A 230 -1.71 0.26 -9.30
N ALA A 231 -1.10 -0.60 -10.12
CA ALA A 231 -1.69 -1.88 -10.47
C ALA A 231 -1.89 -2.75 -9.23
N SER A 232 -0.90 -2.81 -8.33
CA SER A 232 -1.02 -3.58 -7.09
C SER A 232 -2.06 -3.01 -6.12
N VAL A 233 -2.23 -1.69 -6.07
CA VAL A 233 -3.26 -1.05 -5.24
C VAL A 233 -4.67 -1.29 -5.82
N ILE A 234 -4.85 -1.05 -7.12
CA ILE A 234 -6.16 -1.14 -7.77
C ILE A 234 -6.62 -2.59 -7.87
N PHE A 235 -5.78 -3.49 -8.39
CA PHE A 235 -6.17 -4.90 -8.60
C PHE A 235 -5.95 -5.78 -7.37
N GLY A 236 -4.97 -5.45 -6.53
CA GLY A 236 -4.72 -6.17 -5.28
C GLY A 236 -5.67 -5.69 -4.18
N VAL A 237 -5.35 -4.55 -3.59
CA VAL A 237 -6.02 -4.05 -2.37
C VAL A 237 -7.50 -3.77 -2.62
N GLN A 238 -7.84 -3.03 -3.68
CA GLN A 238 -9.25 -2.68 -3.97
C GLN A 238 -10.00 -3.80 -4.70
N GLY A 239 -9.32 -4.56 -5.55
CA GLY A 239 -9.89 -5.71 -6.26
C GLY A 239 -10.39 -6.81 -5.33
N SER A 240 -9.89 -6.88 -4.09
CA SER A 240 -10.36 -7.84 -3.08
C SER A 240 -11.86 -7.70 -2.76
N LYS A 241 -12.44 -6.52 -2.99
CA LYS A 241 -13.85 -6.20 -2.74
C LYS A 241 -14.78 -6.61 -3.89
N VAL A 242 -14.22 -7.01 -5.03
CA VAL A 242 -14.99 -7.36 -6.25
C VAL A 242 -14.81 -8.85 -6.52
N GLU A 243 -15.90 -9.61 -6.50
CA GLU A 243 -15.88 -11.08 -6.65
C GLU A 243 -15.13 -11.55 -7.90
N LEU A 244 -15.36 -10.88 -9.04
CA LEU A 244 -14.71 -11.20 -10.33
C LEU A 244 -13.17 -11.06 -10.29
N LEU A 245 -12.64 -10.17 -9.44
CA LEU A 245 -11.21 -9.87 -9.36
C LEU A 245 -10.49 -10.59 -8.22
N GLN A 246 -11.21 -11.36 -7.40
CA GLN A 246 -10.61 -12.12 -6.29
C GLN A 246 -9.41 -13.01 -6.69
N PRO A 247 -9.41 -13.78 -7.80
CA PRO A 247 -8.26 -14.62 -8.14
C PRO A 247 -7.00 -13.79 -8.43
N ILE A 248 -7.18 -12.63 -9.08
CA ILE A 248 -6.09 -11.70 -9.38
C ILE A 248 -5.64 -11.00 -8.08
N SER A 249 -6.58 -10.56 -7.26
CA SER A 249 -6.31 -9.90 -5.98
C SER A 249 -5.48 -10.80 -5.04
N LYS A 250 -5.84 -12.09 -4.92
CA LYS A 250 -5.08 -13.07 -4.13
C LYS A 250 -3.61 -13.21 -4.57
N PHE A 251 -3.29 -12.90 -5.83
CA PHE A 251 -1.91 -12.92 -6.32
C PHE A 251 -1.14 -11.61 -6.02
N LEU A 252 -1.83 -10.46 -5.99
CA LEU A 252 -1.20 -9.13 -5.83
C LEU A 252 -1.19 -8.60 -4.39
N VAL A 253 -1.86 -9.27 -3.46
CA VAL A 253 -1.91 -8.91 -2.03
C VAL A 253 -0.87 -9.71 -1.25
N SER A 254 -0.10 -9.02 -0.39
CA SER A 254 0.99 -9.63 0.38
C SER A 254 0.53 -10.76 1.32
N GLN A 255 -0.62 -10.59 1.98
CA GLN A 255 -1.13 -11.50 2.99
C GLN A 255 -1.53 -12.88 2.42
N THR A 256 -1.99 -12.92 1.16
CA THR A 256 -2.45 -14.16 0.51
C THR A 256 -1.32 -14.91 -0.18
N ASN A 257 -0.21 -14.23 -0.50
CA ASN A 257 0.96 -14.82 -1.16
C ASN A 257 2.26 -14.40 -0.48
N THR A 258 2.38 -14.79 0.79
CA THR A 258 3.53 -14.51 1.64
C THR A 258 4.83 -15.09 1.07
N SER A 259 4.76 -16.20 0.33
CA SER A 259 5.92 -16.86 -0.28
C SER A 259 6.56 -16.03 -1.40
N LEU A 260 5.79 -15.23 -2.15
CA LEU A 260 6.34 -14.27 -3.12
C LEU A 260 6.66 -12.91 -2.48
N ALA A 261 5.87 -12.49 -1.49
CA ALA A 261 6.00 -11.16 -0.89
C ALA A 261 7.36 -10.97 -0.18
N TYR A 262 7.80 -11.96 0.61
CA TYR A 262 9.07 -11.85 1.34
C TYR A 262 10.31 -11.83 0.43
N PRO A 263 10.50 -12.75 -0.53
CA PRO A 263 11.63 -12.69 -1.45
C PRO A 263 11.68 -11.38 -2.23
N LEU A 264 10.52 -10.87 -2.66
CA LEU A 264 10.44 -9.61 -3.39
C LEU A 264 10.84 -8.42 -2.50
N LEU A 265 10.43 -8.42 -1.23
CA LEU A 265 10.84 -7.43 -0.23
C LEU A 265 12.35 -7.47 0.02
N TRP A 266 12.93 -8.65 0.22
CA TRP A 266 14.38 -8.77 0.45
C TRP A 266 15.18 -8.34 -0.77
N LEU A 267 14.72 -8.71 -1.97
CA LEU A 267 15.34 -8.29 -3.22
C LEU A 267 15.28 -6.77 -3.37
N SER A 268 14.13 -6.15 -3.07
CA SER A 268 13.99 -4.69 -3.15
C SER A 268 14.83 -3.97 -2.10
N MET A 269 14.95 -4.51 -0.87
CA MET A 269 15.87 -3.98 0.15
C MET A 269 17.33 -3.99 -0.31
N ILE A 270 17.80 -5.10 -0.88
CA ILE A 270 19.18 -5.20 -1.40
C ILE A 270 19.40 -4.17 -2.51
N ALA A 271 18.45 -4.07 -3.45
CA ALA A 271 18.52 -3.10 -4.53
C ALA A 271 18.51 -1.65 -4.00
N PHE A 272 17.67 -1.35 -3.00
CA PHE A 272 17.60 -0.05 -2.36
C PHE A 272 18.94 0.35 -1.75
N ILE A 273 19.55 -0.55 -0.96
CA ILE A 273 20.87 -0.31 -0.34
C ILE A 273 21.95 -0.14 -1.41
N ALA A 274 21.96 -0.96 -2.46
CA ALA A 274 22.95 -0.87 -3.53
C ALA A 274 22.87 0.48 -4.27
N ILE A 275 21.65 0.92 -4.62
CA ILE A 275 21.42 2.17 -5.35
C ILE A 275 21.70 3.38 -4.44
N GLY A 276 21.22 3.36 -3.19
CA GLY A 276 21.51 4.40 -2.21
C GLY A 276 22.99 4.52 -1.90
N GLY A 277 23.68 3.40 -1.73
CA GLY A 277 25.14 3.36 -1.54
C GLY A 277 25.91 3.93 -2.73
N TYR A 278 25.48 3.62 -3.95
CA TYR A 278 26.05 4.21 -5.16
C TYR A 278 25.88 5.73 -5.21
N ALA A 279 24.71 6.25 -4.81
CA ALA A 279 24.46 7.68 -4.75
C ALA A 279 25.41 8.40 -3.77
N VAL A 280 25.57 7.87 -2.55
CA VAL A 280 26.49 8.41 -1.55
C VAL A 280 27.93 8.39 -2.05
N TRP A 281 28.37 7.26 -2.62
CA TRP A 281 29.72 7.14 -3.18
C TRP A 281 29.99 8.17 -4.30
N PHE A 282 29.01 8.39 -5.18
CA PHE A 282 29.11 9.36 -6.26
C PHE A 282 29.30 10.80 -5.74
N VAL A 283 28.53 11.19 -4.72
CA VAL A 283 28.64 12.52 -4.09
C VAL A 283 30.02 12.70 -3.44
N LEU A 284 30.49 11.71 -2.68
CA LEU A 284 31.81 11.77 -2.02
C LEU A 284 32.95 11.93 -3.04
N LYS A 285 32.90 11.16 -4.12
CA LYS A 285 33.92 11.20 -5.18
C LYS A 285 33.96 12.55 -5.89
N ASN A 286 32.82 13.16 -6.16
CA ASN A 286 32.78 14.44 -6.86
C ASN A 286 33.23 15.61 -5.97
N ASN A 287 33.02 15.52 -4.66
CA ASN A 287 33.48 16.54 -3.72
C ASN A 287 34.98 16.47 -3.46
N SER A 288 35.59 15.27 -3.43
CA SER A 288 37.04 15.14 -3.21
C SER A 288 37.90 15.72 -4.33
N VAL A 289 37.36 15.83 -5.55
CA VAL A 289 38.08 16.38 -6.72
C VAL A 289 38.14 17.91 -6.69
N LYS A 290 37.27 18.59 -5.94
CA LYS A 290 37.22 20.06 -5.88
C LYS A 290 38.17 20.68 -4.83
N SER A 291 38.81 19.86 -3.99
CA SER A 291 39.72 20.30 -2.94
C SER A 291 41.20 20.31 -3.35
N GLU A 292 41.51 20.04 -4.63
CA GLU A 292 42.83 20.19 -5.26
C GLU A 292 42.81 21.36 -6.25
#